data_AF-A0ABD5DVM0-F1
#
_entry.id   AF-A0ABD5DVM0-F1
#
_cell.length_a   1.000
_cell.length_b   1.000
_cell.length_c   1.000
_cell.angle_alpha   90.00
_cell.angle_beta   90.00
_cell.angle_gamma   90.00
#
_symmetry.space_group_name_H-M   'P 1'
#
loop_
_entity.id
_entity.type
_entity.pdbx_description
1 polymer ?
#
loop_
_entity_poly.entity_id
_entity_poly.type
_entity_poly.pdbx_seq_one_letter_code
_entity_poly.pdbx_strand_id
1 'polypeptide(L)'
;TLEGEMDQQLLIRTKRGVTPTEAGKILYTHARTILRQCEQAQLAVNNVGQTLRGQVSIGLAPGTAASAITMPLLQTVRNELPEVMV
;
A
#
# COMPACT_ATOMS: atom_id res chain seq x y z
N THR A 1 -7.54 -23.28 -12.52
CA THR A 1 -6.68 -22.06 -12.55
C THR A 1 -7.59 -20.87 -12.46
N LEU A 2 -7.13 -19.72 -11.96
CA LEU A 2 -7.97 -18.52 -11.84
C LEU A 2 -8.61 -18.12 -13.19
N GLU A 3 -7.89 -18.35 -14.29
CA GLU A 3 -8.40 -18.15 -15.66
C GLU A 3 -9.59 -19.05 -15.99
N GLY A 4 -9.61 -20.29 -15.48
CA GLY A 4 -10.72 -21.23 -15.68
C GLY A 4 -11.93 -20.97 -14.78
N GLU A 5 -11.73 -20.32 -13.62
CA GLU A 5 -12.83 -19.91 -12.74
C GLU A 5 -13.52 -18.63 -13.24
N MET A 6 -12.76 -17.77 -13.92
CA MET A 6 -13.26 -16.52 -14.50
C MET A 6 -13.68 -16.65 -15.97
N ASP A 7 -13.53 -17.86 -16.55
CA ASP A 7 -13.73 -18.17 -17.97
C ASP A 7 -13.07 -17.15 -18.92
N GLN A 8 -11.89 -16.66 -18.52
CA GLN A 8 -11.22 -15.54 -19.17
C GLN A 8 -9.72 -15.72 -19.13
N GLN A 9 -9.08 -15.57 -20.29
CA GLN A 9 -7.62 -15.55 -20.37
C GLN A 9 -7.09 -14.25 -19.78
N LEU A 10 -6.24 -14.35 -18.76
CA LEU A 10 -5.67 -13.22 -18.02
C LEU A 10 -4.25 -12.91 -18.50
N LEU A 11 -3.54 -13.93 -19.00
CA LEU A 11 -2.16 -13.83 -19.41
C LEU A 11 -1.95 -14.40 -20.82
N ILE A 12 -1.24 -13.65 -21.66
CA ILE A 12 -0.71 -14.10 -22.94
C ILE A 12 0.76 -14.44 -22.74
N ARG A 13 1.11 -15.72 -22.92
CA ARG A 13 2.50 -16.18 -22.88
C ARG A 13 3.08 -16.11 -24.29
N THR A 14 4.18 -15.40 -24.45
CA THR A 14 4.96 -15.30 -25.68
C THR A 14 6.37 -15.86 -25.46
N LYS A 15 7.11 -16.15 -26.54
CA LYS A 15 8.53 -16.57 -26.44
C LYS A 15 9.44 -15.55 -25.75
N ARG A 16 8.98 -14.31 -25.57
CA ARG A 16 9.71 -13.20 -24.93
C ARG A 16 9.26 -12.91 -23.49
N GLY A 17 8.24 -13.60 -22.98
CA GLY A 17 7.71 -13.37 -21.63
C GLY A 17 6.19 -13.43 -21.58
N VAL A 18 5.63 -12.89 -20.50
CA VAL A 18 4.19 -12.92 -20.23
C VAL A 18 3.64 -11.50 -20.27
N THR A 19 2.52 -11.30 -20.95
CA THR A 19 1.84 -10.01 -21.07
C THR A 19 0.40 -10.14 -20.58
N PRO A 20 -0.11 -9.23 -19.74
CA PRO A 20 -1.50 -9.29 -19.29
C PRO A 20 -2.47 -8.97 -20.43
N THR A 21 -3.61 -9.66 -20.45
CA THR A 21 -4.76 -9.29 -21.29
C THR A 21 -5.50 -8.09 -20.67
N GLU A 22 -6.50 -7.55 -21.36
CA GLU A 22 -7.37 -6.51 -20.80
C GLU A 22 -8.05 -6.98 -19.50
N ALA A 23 -8.57 -8.21 -19.48
CA ALA A 23 -9.10 -8.82 -18.26
C ALA A 23 -8.04 -8.99 -17.17
N GLY A 24 -6.80 -9.37 -17.56
CA GLY A 24 -5.66 -9.45 -16.66
C GLY A 24 -5.31 -8.12 -16.01
N LYS A 25 -5.41 -7.00 -16.74
CA LYS A 25 -5.17 -5.63 -16.21
C LYS A 25 -6.26 -5.21 -15.22
N ILE A 26 -7.53 -5.51 -15.53
CA ILE A 26 -8.66 -5.23 -14.63
C ILE A 26 -8.46 -6.01 -13.32
N LEU A 27 -8.24 -7.31 -13.42
CA LEU A 27 -7.98 -8.15 -12.26
C LEU A 27 -6.78 -7.66 -11.46
N TYR A 28 -5.67 -7.32 -12.12
CA TYR A 28 -4.46 -6.84 -11.47
C TYR A 28 -4.72 -5.61 -10.60
N THR A 29 -5.52 -4.67 -11.09
CA THR A 29 -5.89 -3.46 -10.35
C THR A 29 -6.65 -3.82 -9.06
N HIS A 30 -7.68 -4.66 -9.17
CA HIS A 30 -8.48 -5.08 -8.01
C HIS A 30 -7.69 -5.97 -7.04
N ALA A 31 -6.93 -6.93 -7.57
CA ALA A 31 -6.12 -7.85 -6.78
C ALA A 31 -5.08 -7.10 -5.94
N ARG A 32 -4.43 -6.08 -6.51
CA ARG A 32 -3.48 -5.24 -5.76
C ARG A 32 -4.15 -4.52 -4.59
N THR A 33 -5.37 -4.02 -4.79
CA THR A 33 -6.13 -3.38 -3.71
C THR A 33 -6.53 -4.37 -2.62
N ILE A 34 -7.03 -5.55 -3.01
CA ILE A 34 -7.43 -6.61 -2.08
C ILE A 34 -6.23 -7.07 -1.25
N LEU A 35 -5.09 -7.36 -1.89
CA LEU A 35 -3.88 -7.78 -1.19
C LEU A 35 -3.42 -6.73 -0.18
N ARG A 36 -3.45 -5.44 -0.55
CA ARG A 36 -3.14 -4.35 0.36
C ARG A 36 -4.13 -4.29 1.52
N GLN A 37 -5.43 -4.51 1.28
CA GLN A 37 -6.43 -4.53 2.35
C GLN A 37 -6.25 -5.73 3.28
N CYS A 38 -5.92 -6.92 2.76
CA CYS A 38 -5.61 -8.08 3.57
C CYS A 38 -4.38 -7.84 4.47
N GLU A 39 -3.32 -7.24 3.91
CA GLU A 39 -2.14 -6.85 4.68
C GLU A 39 -2.50 -5.83 5.78
N GLN A 40 -3.27 -4.79 5.45
CA GLN A 40 -3.74 -3.81 6.42
C GLN A 40 -4.61 -4.44 7.52
N ALA A 41 -5.51 -5.36 7.17
CA ALA A 41 -6.34 -6.06 8.15
C ALA A 41 -5.49 -6.92 9.10
N GLN A 42 -4.49 -7.62 8.56
CA GLN A 42 -3.58 -8.42 9.37
C GLN A 42 -2.74 -7.54 10.30
N LEU A 43 -2.23 -6.41 9.81
CA LEU A 43 -1.56 -5.41 10.64
C LEU A 43 -2.49 -4.86 11.72
N ALA A 44 -3.74 -4.53 11.39
CA ALA A 44 -4.70 -4.01 12.35
C ALA A 44 -4.99 -5.01 13.48
N VAL A 45 -5.17 -6.30 13.15
CA VAL A 45 -5.35 -7.37 14.14
C VAL A 45 -4.10 -7.56 14.99
N ASN A 46 -2.91 -7.59 14.38
CA ASN A 46 -1.65 -7.78 15.10
C ASN A 46 -1.28 -6.59 16.00
N ASN A 47 -1.74 -5.40 15.64
CA ASN A 47 -1.49 -4.16 16.38
C ASN A 47 -2.54 -3.89 17.48
N VAL A 48 -3.55 -4.75 17.66
CA VAL A 48 -4.48 -4.64 18.80
C VAL A 48 -3.69 -4.76 20.10
N GLY A 49 -3.64 -3.67 20.87
CA GLY A 49 -2.92 -3.61 22.15
C GLY A 49 -1.42 -3.37 22.03
N GLN A 50 -0.87 -3.16 20.83
CA GLN A 50 0.53 -2.73 20.66
C GLN A 50 0.60 -1.20 20.56
N THR A 51 1.63 -0.63 21.20
CA THR A 51 2.00 0.78 20.98
C THR A 51 2.34 0.97 19.50
N LEU A 52 1.85 2.07 18.90
CA LEU A 52 2.07 2.39 17.50
C LEU A 52 3.59 2.54 17.24
N ARG A 53 4.17 1.67 16.40
CA ARG A 53 5.62 1.58 16.19
C ARG A 53 6.00 1.27 14.74
N GLY A 54 7.17 1.71 14.31
CA GLY A 54 7.74 1.39 12.99
C GLY A 54 8.08 2.60 12.12
N GLN A 55 8.54 2.35 10.89
CA GLN A 55 8.98 3.39 9.96
C GLN A 55 7.84 3.87 9.06
N VAL A 56 7.65 5.19 8.97
CA VAL A 56 6.62 5.84 8.15
C VAL A 56 7.30 6.86 7.23
N SER A 57 6.82 7.01 6.01
CA SER A 57 7.29 8.06 5.10
C SER A 57 6.19 9.07 4.82
N ILE A 58 6.52 10.36 4.95
CA ILE A 58 5.60 11.47 4.73
C ILE A 58 6.05 12.25 3.50
N GLY A 59 5.25 12.23 2.43
CA GLY A 59 5.50 13.01 1.21
C GLY A 59 4.86 14.40 1.30
N LEU A 60 5.66 15.45 1.10
CA LEU A 60 5.22 16.85 1.16
C LEU A 60 5.58 17.56 -0.15
N ALA A 61 4.60 18.24 -0.75
CA ALA A 61 4.81 19.00 -1.97
C ALA A 61 5.61 20.29 -1.67
N PRO A 62 6.75 20.54 -2.35
CA PRO A 62 7.55 21.75 -2.16
C PRO A 62 6.76 23.03 -2.45
N GLY A 63 6.99 24.08 -1.67
CA GLY A 63 6.41 25.41 -1.93
C GLY A 63 4.93 25.56 -1.59
N THR A 64 4.33 24.57 -0.94
CA THR A 64 2.94 24.62 -0.48
C THR A 64 2.85 24.97 0.99
N ALA A 65 1.64 25.26 1.48
CA ALA A 65 1.38 25.43 2.92
C ALA A 65 1.80 24.20 3.75
N ALA A 66 1.96 23.03 3.12
CA ALA A 66 2.46 21.82 3.76
C ALA A 66 3.89 21.98 4.31
N SER A 67 4.72 22.85 3.71
CA SER A 67 6.09 23.10 4.20
C SER A 67 6.13 23.79 5.57
N ALA A 68 5.10 24.58 5.90
CA ALA A 68 5.01 25.28 7.18
C ALA A 68 4.64 24.33 8.34
N ILE A 69 3.91 23.25 8.04
CA ILE A 69 3.44 22.28 9.05
C ILE A 69 4.40 21.11 9.26
N THR A 70 5.43 20.96 8.41
CA THR A 70 6.41 19.85 8.49
C THR A 70 7.05 19.75 9.88
N MET A 71 7.63 20.84 10.38
CA MET A 71 8.35 20.83 11.65
C MET A 71 7.43 20.61 12.85
N PRO A 72 6.29 21.31 12.99
CA PRO A 72 5.31 21.02 14.04
C PRO A 72 4.85 19.56 14.02
N LEU A 73 4.58 19.00 12.82
CA LEU A 73 4.14 17.62 12.69
C LEU A 73 5.20 16.63 13.17
N LEU A 74 6.46 16.80 12.78
CA LEU A 74 7.56 15.93 13.23
C LEU A 74 7.75 16.00 14.76
N GLN A 75 7.58 17.18 15.36
CA GLN A 75 7.66 17.36 16.81
C GLN A 75 6.51 16.64 17.53
N THR A 76 5.27 16.79 17.03
CA THR A 76 4.10 16.10 17.59
C THR A 76 4.26 14.59 17.51
N VAL A 77 4.70 14.06 16.36
CA VAL A 77 4.94 12.61 16.21
C VAL A 77 6.01 12.11 17.19
N ARG A 78 7.12 12.82 17.34
CA ARG A 78 8.17 12.43 18.31
C ARG A 78 7.68 12.45 19.77
N ASN A 79 6.79 13.37 20.12
CA ASN A 79 6.30 13.53 21.49
C ASN A 79 5.16 12.56 21.83
N GLU A 80 4.21 12.36 20.91
CA GLU A 80 3.02 11.55 21.13
C GLU A 80 3.20 10.08 20.71
N LEU A 81 4.12 9.80 19.78
CA LEU A 81 4.37 8.49 19.19
C LEU A 81 5.87 8.16 19.17
N PRO A 82 6.53 8.02 20.33
CA PRO A 82 7.99 7.88 20.43
C PRO A 82 8.56 6.61 19.77
N GLU A 83 7.72 5.60 19.53
CA GLU A 83 8.11 4.35 18.83
C GLU A 83 7.94 4.43 17.29
N VAL A 84 7.45 5.56 16.76
CA VAL A 84 7.32 5.80 15.31
C VAL A 84 8.54 6.56 14.81
N MET A 85 9.17 6.04 13.75
CA MET A 85 10.28 6.70 13.05
C MET A 85 9.78 7.27 11.72
N VAL A 86 9.86 8.59 11.58
CA VAL A 86 9.46 9.33 10.36
C VAL A 86 10.68 9.69 9.53
#